data_AF-A0A3G8YGJ3-F1
#
_entry.id   AF-A0A3G8YGJ3-F1
#
_cell.length_a   1.000
_cell.length_b   1.000
_cell.length_c   1.000
_cell.angle_alpha   90.00
_cell.angle_beta   90.00
_cell.angle_gamma   90.00
#
_symmetry.space_group_name_H-M   'P 1'
#
loop_
_entity.id
_entity.type
_entity.pdbx_description
1 polymer ?
#
loop_
_entity_poly.entity_id
_entity_poly.type
_entity_poly.pdbx_seq_one_letter_code
_entity_poly.pdbx_strand_id
1 'polypeptide(L)'
;MKLLTDAFGFRAYLNVETPLEEQSVAVWNAQIRVEGMIVGSELGPLQTSALGAVAMDVLSRPEASRLGLTARPAASDEQRQACHSGRMGMSSPARQ
;
A
#
# COMPACT_ATOMS: atom_id res chain seq x y z
N MET A 1 8.95 2.89 11.63
CA MET A 1 8.78 1.51 11.13
C MET A 1 10.14 1.04 10.64
N LYS A 2 10.74 0.04 11.30
CA LYS A 2 12.05 -0.48 10.88
C LYS A 2 11.81 -1.34 9.64
N LEU A 3 12.43 -1.00 8.52
CA LEU A 3 12.39 -1.85 7.32
C LEU A 3 13.10 -3.16 7.69
N LEU A 4 12.37 -4.27 7.69
CA LEU A 4 12.95 -5.60 7.80
C LEU A 4 13.63 -5.89 6.46
N THR A 5 14.89 -5.48 6.32
CA THR A 5 15.70 -5.74 5.11
C THR A 5 15.87 -7.23 4.82
N ASP A 6 15.62 -8.09 5.82
CA ASP A 6 15.83 -9.53 5.76
C ASP A 6 14.53 -10.33 6.02
N ALA A 7 13.37 -9.76 5.71
CA ALA A 7 12.08 -10.46 5.80
C ALA A 7 11.58 -10.94 4.45
N PHE A 8 10.96 -12.12 4.44
CA PHE A 8 10.22 -12.64 3.31
C PHE A 8 8.90 -13.23 3.78
N GLY A 9 7.97 -13.41 2.86
CA GLY A 9 6.64 -13.91 3.19
C GLY A 9 5.79 -14.13 1.95
N PHE A 10 4.59 -14.63 2.18
CA PHE A 10 3.57 -14.72 1.15
C PHE A 10 2.23 -14.29 1.73
N ARG A 11 1.38 -13.83 0.82
CA ARG A 11 -0.01 -13.47 1.12
C ARG A 11 -0.91 -14.59 0.64
N ALA A 12 -1.77 -15.07 1.52
CA ALA A 12 -2.83 -16.00 1.18
C ALA A 12 -4.17 -15.24 1.19
N TYR A 13 -5.00 -15.58 0.21
CA TYR A 13 -6.37 -15.08 0.10
C TYR A 13 -7.30 -16.24 0.35
N LEU A 14 -8.41 -15.95 1.03
CA LEU A 14 -9.50 -16.89 1.08
C LEU A 14 -10.11 -17.03 -0.31
N ASN A 15 -10.30 -18.27 -0.75
CA ASN A 15 -11.04 -18.61 -1.96
C ASN A 15 -12.51 -18.96 -1.66
N VAL A 16 -12.94 -18.72 -0.43
CA VAL A 16 -14.30 -18.93 0.06
C VAL A 16 -14.93 -17.57 0.34
N GLU A 17 -16.23 -17.44 0.11
CA GLU A 17 -16.96 -16.24 0.51
C GLU A 17 -16.99 -16.14 2.04
N THR A 18 -16.37 -15.08 2.55
CA THR A 18 -16.45 -14.68 3.95
C THR A 18 -17.08 -13.29 4.03
N PRO A 19 -17.78 -12.96 5.13
CA PRO A 19 -18.36 -11.61 5.31
C PRO A 19 -17.32 -10.48 5.25
N LEU A 20 -16.04 -10.80 5.48
CA LEU A 20 -14.90 -9.91 5.38
C LEU A 20 -13.99 -10.40 4.25
N GLU A 21 -13.46 -9.51 3.41
CA GLU A 21 -12.40 -9.83 2.42
C GLU A 21 -11.07 -10.09 3.16
N GLU A 22 -11.05 -11.15 3.96
CA GLU A 22 -9.93 -11.50 4.82
C GLU A 22 -8.82 -12.19 4.05
N GLN A 23 -7.61 -11.87 4.49
CA GLN A 23 -6.36 -12.36 3.95
C GLN A 23 -5.36 -12.49 5.08
N SER A 24 -4.34 -13.28 4.85
CA SER A 24 -3.23 -13.44 5.78
C SER A 24 -1.91 -13.21 5.09
N VAL A 25 -0.98 -12.56 5.80
CA VAL A 25 0.41 -12.43 5.40
C VAL A 25 1.26 -13.03 6.51
N ALA A 26 1.95 -14.12 6.20
CA ALA A 26 2.93 -14.69 7.10
C ALA A 26 4.31 -14.13 6.76
N VAL A 27 5.09 -13.79 7.79
CA VAL A 27 6.40 -13.15 7.67
C VAL A 27 7.44 -14.02 8.35
N TRP A 28 8.53 -14.29 7.65
CA TRP A 28 9.71 -14.98 8.12
C TRP A 28 10.93 -14.07 8.07
N ASN A 29 11.89 -14.31 8.97
CA ASN A 29 13.23 -13.77 8.82
C ASN A 29 14.13 -14.68 7.99
N ALA A 30 15.33 -14.17 7.66
CA ALA A 30 16.36 -14.91 6.94
C ALA A 30 16.77 -16.26 7.57
N GLN A 31 16.47 -16.50 8.85
CA GLN A 31 16.71 -17.80 9.50
C GLN A 31 15.51 -18.77 9.38
N ILE A 32 14.56 -18.46 8.50
CA ILE A 32 13.35 -19.26 8.24
C ILE A 32 12.47 -19.41 9.50
N ARG A 33 12.53 -18.44 10.41
CA ARG A 33 11.63 -18.39 11.59
C ARG A 33 10.47 -17.47 11.30
N VAL A 34 9.25 -17.91 11.64
CA VAL A 34 8.06 -17.06 11.58
C VAL A 34 8.20 -15.94 12.61
N GLU A 35 8.25 -14.70 12.13
CA GLU A 35 8.27 -13.51 12.98
C GLU A 35 6.86 -13.01 13.31
N GLY A 36 5.89 -13.31 12.45
CA GLY A 36 4.51 -12.95 12.71
C GLY A 36 3.55 -13.29 11.57
N MET A 37 2.27 -13.06 11.85
CA MET A 37 1.20 -13.15 10.87
C MET A 37 0.30 -11.93 11.00
N ILE A 38 -0.01 -11.31 9.87
CA ILE A 38 -0.93 -10.19 9.77
C ILE A 38 -2.21 -10.72 9.13
N VAL A 39 -3.35 -10.46 9.75
CA VAL A 39 -4.67 -10.89 9.28
C VAL A 39 -5.57 -9.67 9.14
N GLY A 40 -6.37 -9.62 8.08
CA GLY A 40 -7.38 -8.59 7.87
C GLY A 40 -7.34 -7.94 6.48
N SER A 41 -8.40 -7.20 6.16
CA SER A 41 -8.67 -6.62 4.84
C SER A 41 -7.73 -5.49 4.43
N GLU A 42 -7.19 -4.74 5.40
CA GLU A 42 -6.59 -3.43 5.16
C GLU A 42 -5.29 -3.44 4.34
N LEU A 43 -4.49 -4.51 4.46
CA LEU A 43 -3.19 -4.60 3.77
C LEU A 43 -3.32 -4.49 2.24
N GLY A 44 -4.43 -4.95 1.67
CA GLY A 44 -4.64 -4.94 0.22
C GLY A 44 -4.87 -3.54 -0.34
N PRO A 45 -5.90 -2.84 0.15
CA PRO A 45 -6.14 -1.44 -0.16
C PRO A 45 -4.94 -0.55 0.12
N LEU A 46 -4.24 -0.73 1.25
CA LEU A 46 -3.05 0.06 1.59
C LEU A 46 -1.91 -0.13 0.59
N GLN A 47 -1.58 -1.38 0.22
CA GLN A 47 -0.52 -1.66 -0.74
C GLN A 47 -0.84 -1.04 -2.11
N THR A 48 -2.06 -1.26 -2.60
CA THR A 48 -2.51 -0.73 -3.89
C THR A 48 -2.47 0.80 -3.90
N SER A 49 -2.88 1.41 -2.78
CA SER A 49 -2.90 2.86 -2.64
C SER A 49 -1.51 3.48 -2.58
N ALA A 50 -0.59 2.84 -1.85
CA ALA A 50 0.80 3.29 -1.78
C ALA A 50 1.47 3.26 -3.17
N LEU A 51 1.27 2.19 -3.95
CA LEU A 51 1.77 2.11 -5.32
C LEU A 51 1.15 3.18 -6.22
N GLY A 52 -0.15 3.43 -6.10
CA GLY A 52 -0.85 4.49 -6.82
C GLY A 52 -0.28 5.88 -6.52
N ALA A 53 -0.02 6.17 -5.24
CA ALA A 53 0.59 7.43 -4.82
C ALA A 53 2.01 7.61 -5.38
N VAL A 54 2.84 6.57 -5.39
CA VAL A 54 4.18 6.62 -6.00
C VAL A 54 4.10 6.83 -7.51
N ALA A 55 3.20 6.13 -8.20
CA ALA A 55 2.99 6.32 -9.62
C ALA A 55 2.54 7.76 -9.94
N MET A 56 1.65 8.33 -9.13
CA MET A 56 1.22 9.72 -9.27
C MET A 56 2.37 10.70 -9.05
N ASP A 57 3.20 10.50 -8.03
CA ASP A 57 4.37 11.35 -7.76
C ASP A 57 5.35 11.38 -8.94
N VAL A 58 5.58 10.23 -9.58
CA VAL A 58 6.56 10.10 -10.66
C VAL A 58 6.00 10.47 -12.03
N LEU A 59 4.72 10.17 -12.30
CA LEU A 59 4.16 10.20 -13.66
C LEU A 59 3.12 11.32 -13.88
N SER A 60 2.63 11.97 -12.83
CA SER A 60 1.67 13.06 -13.00
C SER A 60 2.33 14.31 -13.56
N ARG A 61 1.53 15.12 -14.27
CA ARG A 61 1.96 16.45 -14.69
C ARG A 61 2.13 17.35 -13.46
N PRO A 62 3.19 18.19 -13.36
CA PRO A 62 3.42 19.04 -12.19
C PRO A 62 2.24 19.95 -11.83
N GLU A 63 1.49 20.40 -12.84
CA GLU A 63 0.32 21.25 -12.71
C GLU A 63 -0.99 20.49 -12.40
N ALA A 64 -0.95 19.16 -12.29
CA ALA A 64 -2.12 18.36 -11.95
C ALA A 64 -2.65 18.75 -10.56
N SER A 65 -3.91 19.19 -10.52
CA SER A 65 -4.59 19.67 -9.30
C SER A 65 -5.88 18.92 -8.98
N ARG A 66 -6.27 17.96 -9.85
CA ARG A 66 -7.50 17.17 -9.71
C ARG A 66 -7.17 15.69 -9.83
N LEU A 67 -7.73 14.90 -8.93
CA LEU A 67 -7.63 13.44 -8.93
C LEU A 67 -9.01 12.84 -9.23
N GLY A 68 -9.09 11.99 -10.25
CA GLY A 68 -10.27 11.16 -10.50
C GLY A 68 -10.17 9.86 -9.71
N LEU A 69 -11.21 9.53 -8.94
CA LEU A 69 -11.30 8.28 -8.19
C LEU A 69 -12.46 7.45 -8.75
N THR A 70 -12.17 6.21 -9.14
CA THR A 70 -13.16 5.28 -9.71
C THR A 70 -13.23 3.95 -8.93
N ALA A 71 -12.61 3.88 -7.75
CA ALA A 71 -12.53 2.67 -6.93
C ALA A 71 -13.69 2.53 -5.91
N ARG A 72 -13.84 1.32 -5.35
CA ARG A 72 -14.76 1.00 -4.24
C ARG A 72 -14.40 1.82 -2.97
N PRO A 73 -15.36 2.17 -2.09
CA PRO A 73 -15.15 3.11 -0.98
C PRO A 73 -13.90 2.89 -0.11
N ALA A 74 -13.65 1.67 0.38
CA ALA A 74 -12.46 1.38 1.19
C ALA A 74 -11.17 1.81 0.46
N ALA A 75 -10.87 1.17 -0.68
CA ALA A 75 -9.71 1.51 -1.49
C ALA A 75 -9.65 2.98 -1.95
N SER A 76 -10.78 3.68 -2.02
CA SER A 76 -10.81 5.11 -2.39
C SER A 76 -10.32 6.03 -1.25
N ASP A 77 -10.59 5.69 0.01
CA ASP A 77 -10.16 6.46 1.17
C ASP A 77 -8.65 6.32 1.40
N GLU A 78 -8.12 5.10 1.32
CA GLU A 78 -6.66 4.88 1.42
C GLU A 78 -5.91 5.58 0.27
N GLN A 79 -6.43 5.54 -0.96
CA GLN A 79 -5.81 6.18 -2.12
C GLN A 79 -5.77 7.71 -1.97
N ARG A 80 -6.87 8.31 -1.49
CA ARG A 80 -6.93 9.73 -1.20
C ARG A 80 -5.90 10.13 -0.13
N GLN A 81 -5.80 9.33 0.94
CA GLN A 81 -4.87 9.58 2.03
C GLN A 81 -3.41 9.46 1.57
N ALA A 82 -3.09 8.44 0.78
CA ALA A 82 -1.75 8.22 0.22
C ALA A 82 -1.33 9.36 -0.73
N CYS A 83 -2.26 9.87 -1.55
CA CYS A 83 -1.99 11.02 -2.42
C CYS A 83 -1.70 12.30 -1.61
N HIS A 84 -2.43 12.53 -0.51
CA HIS A 84 -2.19 13.68 0.35
C HIS A 84 -0.85 13.59 1.10
N SER A 85 -0.45 12.41 1.58
CA SER A 85 0.80 12.23 2.30
C SER A 85 2.04 12.24 1.39
N GLY A 86 1.93 11.68 0.17
CA GLY A 86 3.02 11.68 -0.83
C GLY A 86 3.49 13.09 -1.20
N ARG A 87 2.54 14.03 -1.37
CA ARG A 87 2.85 15.45 -1.64
C ARG A 87 3.56 16.18 -0.50
N MET A 88 3.44 15.70 0.74
CA MET A 88 4.00 16.32 1.95
C MET A 88 5.33 15.67 2.38
N GLY A 89 5.59 14.42 1.98
CA GLY A 89 6.73 13.63 2.45
C GLY A 89 8.00 13.69 1.59
N MET A 90 7.92 14.20 0.36
CA MET A 90 9.04 14.26 -0.56
C MET A 90 9.09 15.63 -1.26
N SER A 91 9.55 16.64 -0.54
CA SER A 91 10.11 17.84 -1.19
C SER A 91 11.40 17.43 -1.92
N SER A 92 11.24 16.86 -3.10
CA SER A 92 12.32 16.59 -4.04
C SER A 92 12.93 17.92 -4.49
N PRO A 93 14.27 18.10 -4.47
CA PRO A 93 14.89 19.31 -4.96
C PRO A 93 14.67 19.40 -6.47
N ALA A 94 14.34 20.61 -6.93
CA ALA A 94 14.04 20.95 -8.32
C ALA A 94 15.02 20.28 -9.30
N ARG A 95 14.47 19.55 -10.27
CA ARG A 95 15.20 19.03 -11.41
C ARG A 95 15.40 20.20 -12.40
N GLN A 96 16.64 20.70 -12.48
CA GLN A 96 17.10 21.61 -13.54
C GLN A 96 17.10 20.89 -14.90
#